data_AF-A0A6N7PQ70-F1
#
_entry.id   AF-A0A6N7PQ70-F1
#
_cell.length_a   1.000
_cell.length_b   1.000
_cell.length_c   1.000
_cell.angle_alpha   90.00
_cell.angle_beta   90.00
_cell.angle_gamma   90.00
#
_symmetry.space_group_name_H-M   'P 1'
#
loop_
_entity.id
_entity.type
_entity.pdbx_description
1 polymer ?
#
loop_
_entity_poly.entity_id
_entity_poly.type
_entity_poly.pdbx_seq_one_letter_code
_entity_poly.pdbx_strand_id
1 'polypeptide(L)'
;MSLLRLLATLPFFVAMPALVGCGPSHAQIEPKDVVNVSVRPASGQLLFCPGDPFQVEVVAKLKDGTSCSNVDPNKGCMNEKDTVIASEMVRIQGSSGIVGGGNFIWVPDKDVLKTADTGMGLRGWLESATGGKSMEGEAQLEPVYDCQMQQTIRGARGRDGEMGAPGPELTISITTLSTPFFPDAALLRLDWPGNRAYMISPSADKPVRITTYGGEGGRGLEGAPGERGRDGKDATDECADGLDGTNGGDGGPGGRGGDGGPGGSIRVILDDANADKLKGRLLVQSLGGPGGDRGPGGAGGKGGRGGEAGALKAGDPDCKPRSGKNGALGKFGPSGEQGRTGPNGPAPTFEMGERKQMFANEVAIIQRIEAGKAK
;
A
#
# COMPACT_ATOMS: atom_id res chain seq x y z
N MET A 1 -37.54 -4.16 -59.71
CA MET A 1 -37.98 -2.91 -59.06
C MET A 1 -37.47 -2.88 -57.64
N SER A 2 -37.01 -1.72 -57.20
CA SER A 2 -36.66 -1.32 -55.82
C SER A 2 -35.20 -1.45 -55.33
N LEU A 3 -34.47 -0.39 -55.67
CA LEU A 3 -33.54 0.44 -54.86
C LEU A 3 -32.43 -0.22 -54.02
N LEU A 4 -31.22 -0.18 -54.58
CA LEU A 4 -29.95 -0.08 -53.86
C LEU A 4 -29.82 1.29 -53.17
N ARG A 5 -29.41 1.30 -51.89
CA ARG A 5 -28.86 2.48 -51.21
C ARG A 5 -27.34 2.29 -51.04
N LEU A 6 -26.57 3.05 -51.82
CA LEU A 6 -25.15 3.30 -51.57
C LEU A 6 -25.02 4.34 -50.44
N LEU A 7 -24.37 3.97 -49.34
CA LEU A 7 -23.94 4.90 -48.29
C LEU A 7 -22.43 5.11 -48.45
N ALA A 8 -22.05 6.32 -48.85
CA ALA A 8 -20.67 6.77 -48.94
C ALA A 8 -20.13 7.11 -47.56
N THR A 9 -19.11 6.38 -47.11
CA THR A 9 -18.36 6.66 -45.88
C THR A 9 -17.23 7.65 -46.19
N LEU A 10 -17.38 8.89 -45.73
CA LEU A 10 -16.33 9.90 -45.70
C LEU A 10 -15.39 9.67 -44.51
N PRO A 11 -14.05 9.70 -44.70
CA PRO A 11 -13.10 9.66 -43.59
C PRO A 11 -13.09 11.02 -42.88
N PHE A 12 -13.70 11.10 -41.70
CA PHE A 12 -13.49 12.21 -40.77
C PHE A 12 -12.06 12.11 -40.21
N PHE A 13 -11.13 12.88 -40.76
CA PHE A 13 -9.89 13.21 -40.09
C PHE A 13 -10.22 14.17 -38.94
N VAL A 14 -10.40 13.62 -37.74
CA VAL A 14 -10.42 14.41 -36.51
C VAL A 14 -8.99 14.87 -36.26
N ALA A 15 -8.71 16.13 -36.55
CA ALA A 15 -7.47 16.79 -36.11
C ALA A 15 -7.47 16.80 -34.58
N MET A 16 -6.74 15.87 -33.96
CA MET A 16 -6.49 15.91 -32.53
C MET A 16 -5.59 17.13 -32.26
N PRO A 17 -6.02 18.10 -31.44
CA PRO A 17 -5.13 19.17 -31.02
C PRO A 17 -3.95 18.52 -30.30
N ALA A 18 -2.73 18.80 -30.79
CA ALA A 18 -1.51 18.42 -30.09
C ALA A 18 -1.58 19.07 -28.70
N LEU A 19 -1.86 18.25 -27.69
CA LEU A 19 -1.73 18.63 -26.29
C LEU A 19 -0.24 18.95 -26.09
N VAL A 20 0.12 20.22 -26.18
CA VAL A 20 1.42 20.71 -25.73
C VAL A 20 1.50 20.32 -24.26
N GLY A 21 2.32 19.30 -23.97
CA GLY A 21 2.48 18.78 -22.63
C GLY A 21 2.91 19.94 -21.73
N CYS A 22 2.04 20.32 -20.80
CA CYS A 22 2.25 21.44 -19.89
C CYS A 22 3.24 21.05 -18.77
N GLY A 23 4.43 20.61 -19.15
CA GLY A 23 5.56 20.39 -18.24
C GLY A 23 6.55 21.55 -18.35
N PRO A 24 7.33 21.80 -17.28
CA PRO A 24 8.37 22.82 -17.31
C PRO A 24 9.40 22.54 -18.42
N SER A 25 9.94 23.60 -19.01
CA SER A 25 11.07 23.49 -19.93
C SER A 25 12.33 23.00 -19.22
N HIS A 26 13.26 22.41 -19.98
CA HIS A 26 14.52 21.88 -19.45
C HIS A 26 15.72 22.68 -19.97
N ALA A 27 16.48 23.28 -19.05
CA ALA A 27 17.70 24.02 -19.36
C ALA A 27 18.91 23.08 -19.43
N GLN A 28 19.71 23.25 -20.49
CA GLN A 28 21.03 22.66 -20.63
C GLN A 28 22.07 23.66 -20.11
N ILE A 29 22.75 23.32 -19.01
CA ILE A 29 23.71 24.21 -18.33
C ILE A 29 25.12 23.71 -18.59
N GLU A 30 26.00 24.52 -19.17
CA GLU A 30 27.40 24.13 -19.28
C GLU A 30 28.04 24.04 -17.88
N PRO A 31 28.58 22.87 -17.46
CA PRO A 31 29.05 22.70 -16.07
C PRO A 31 30.16 23.67 -15.65
N LYS A 32 30.94 24.20 -16.61
CA LYS A 32 31.98 25.20 -16.39
C LYS A 32 31.45 26.58 -15.98
N ASP A 33 30.16 26.83 -16.18
CA ASP A 33 29.51 28.11 -15.86
C ASP A 33 28.80 28.10 -14.51
N VAL A 34 28.83 26.96 -13.82
CA VAL A 34 28.37 26.82 -12.45
C VAL A 34 29.45 27.31 -11.48
N VAL A 35 29.11 28.30 -10.64
CA VAL A 35 30.00 28.87 -9.61
C VAL A 35 29.67 28.42 -8.20
N ASN A 36 28.51 27.81 -8.00
CA ASN A 36 28.14 27.17 -6.74
C ASN A 36 27.09 26.08 -6.98
N VAL A 37 27.15 24.99 -6.21
CA VAL A 37 26.09 23.97 -6.16
C VAL A 37 25.67 23.77 -4.71
N SER A 38 24.37 23.73 -4.47
CA SER A 38 23.81 23.27 -3.20
C SER A 38 22.87 22.11 -3.44
N VAL A 39 22.98 21.07 -2.61
CA VAL A 39 22.09 19.90 -2.61
C VAL A 39 21.32 19.87 -1.29
N ARG A 40 20.02 19.57 -1.33
CA ARG A 40 19.15 19.53 -0.14
C ARG A 40 17.83 18.82 -0.43
N PRO A 41 17.03 18.45 0.58
CA PRO A 41 15.63 18.12 0.35
C PRO A 41 14.88 19.30 -0.28
N ALA A 42 13.94 19.02 -1.18
CA ALA A 42 13.10 20.03 -1.82
C ALA A 42 12.23 20.81 -0.82
N SER A 43 11.99 20.26 0.38
CA SER A 43 11.36 20.97 1.50
C SER A 43 12.21 22.12 2.06
N GLY A 44 13.50 22.17 1.73
CA GLY A 44 14.47 23.13 2.25
C GLY A 44 14.96 22.82 3.67
N GLN A 45 14.39 21.84 4.37
CA GLN A 45 14.81 21.40 5.69
C GLN A 45 15.92 20.35 5.57
N LEU A 46 17.01 20.49 6.33
CA LEU A 46 18.10 19.51 6.38
C LEU A 46 17.76 18.34 7.31
N LEU A 47 16.56 17.80 7.16
CA LEU A 47 16.00 16.74 7.98
C LEU A 47 15.54 15.60 7.06
N PHE A 48 15.62 14.36 7.56
CA PHE A 48 15.05 13.21 6.85
C PHE A 48 14.45 12.21 7.82
N CYS A 49 13.48 11.43 7.35
CA CYS A 49 12.94 10.29 8.06
C CYS A 49 13.52 8.99 7.47
N PRO A 50 14.12 8.08 8.26
CA PRO A 50 14.65 6.82 7.74
C PRO A 50 13.57 6.01 7.00
N GLY A 51 13.90 5.51 5.80
CA GLY A 51 12.97 4.76 4.95
C GLY A 51 11.89 5.57 4.23
N ASP A 52 11.65 6.83 4.61
CA ASP A 52 10.65 7.67 3.95
C ASP A 52 11.26 8.41 2.74
N PRO A 53 10.67 8.29 1.55
CA PRO A 53 11.18 8.94 0.36
C PRO A 53 11.04 10.46 0.44
N PHE A 54 12.03 11.19 -0.06
CA PHE A 54 11.94 12.64 -0.24
C PHE A 54 12.59 13.08 -1.55
N GLN A 55 12.12 14.18 -2.13
CA GLN A 55 12.69 14.73 -3.35
C GLN A 55 13.94 15.55 -3.04
N VAL A 56 15.02 15.33 -3.80
CA VAL A 56 16.28 16.05 -3.68
C VAL A 56 16.34 17.19 -4.70
N GLU A 57 16.58 18.39 -4.19
CA GLU A 57 16.85 19.60 -4.97
C GLU A 57 18.37 19.81 -5.09
N VAL A 58 18.84 19.97 -6.31
CA VAL A 58 20.14 20.50 -6.68
C VAL A 58 19.92 21.91 -7.25
N VAL A 59 20.48 22.91 -6.59
CA VAL A 59 20.46 24.31 -7.04
C VAL A 59 21.85 24.69 -7.52
N ALA A 60 21.95 25.09 -8.79
CA ALA A 60 23.18 25.57 -9.39
C ALA A 60 23.13 27.10 -9.54
N LYS A 61 24.10 27.80 -8.97
CA LYS A 61 24.31 29.23 -9.21
C LYS A 61 25.28 29.40 -10.37
N LEU A 62 24.91 30.21 -11.36
CA LEU A 62 25.71 30.43 -12.57
C LEU A 62 26.56 31.71 -12.45
N LYS A 63 27.55 31.87 -13.34
CA LYS A 63 28.43 33.05 -13.41
C LYS A 63 27.68 34.37 -13.64
N ASP A 64 26.54 34.32 -14.31
CA ASP A 64 25.67 35.49 -14.55
C ASP A 64 24.85 35.90 -13.31
N GLY A 65 24.97 35.13 -12.21
CA GLY A 65 24.27 35.36 -10.95
C GLY A 65 22.91 34.65 -10.85
N THR A 66 22.38 34.09 -11.93
CA THR A 66 21.13 33.32 -11.91
C THR A 66 21.29 32.02 -11.11
N SER A 67 20.17 31.48 -10.64
CA SER A 67 20.12 30.20 -9.92
C SER A 67 19.10 29.29 -10.58
N CYS A 68 19.52 28.07 -10.91
CA CYS A 68 18.68 27.06 -11.53
C CYS A 68 18.39 25.93 -10.54
N SER A 69 17.16 25.43 -10.51
CA SER A 69 16.76 24.27 -9.72
C SER A 69 16.34 23.12 -10.63
N ASN A 70 16.64 21.88 -10.23
CA ASN A 70 16.18 20.69 -10.93
C ASN A 70 14.72 20.33 -10.63
N VAL A 71 14.10 20.93 -9.60
CA VAL A 71 12.74 20.55 -9.15
C VAL A 71 11.79 21.74 -8.92
N ASP A 72 12.29 22.95 -8.68
CA ASP A 72 11.47 24.13 -8.42
C ASP A 72 11.41 25.06 -9.66
N PRO A 73 10.34 24.98 -10.47
CA PRO A 73 10.18 25.82 -11.67
C PRO A 73 10.00 27.30 -11.34
N ASN A 74 9.64 27.67 -10.10
CA ASN A 74 9.45 29.06 -9.72
C ASN A 74 10.78 29.82 -9.56
N LYS A 75 11.88 29.10 -9.29
CA LYS A 75 13.23 29.69 -9.34
C LYS A 75 13.63 30.08 -10.76
N GLY A 76 13.04 29.42 -11.77
CA GLY A 76 13.43 29.53 -13.16
C GLY A 76 14.87 29.06 -13.40
N CYS A 77 15.33 29.22 -14.64
CA CYS A 77 16.73 28.99 -15.00
C CYS A 77 17.11 29.87 -16.18
N MET A 78 18.31 30.49 -16.14
CA MET A 78 18.81 31.35 -17.22
C MET A 78 17.84 32.48 -17.62
N ASN A 79 17.14 33.07 -16.63
CA ASN A 79 16.10 34.09 -16.80
C ASN A 79 14.81 33.62 -17.50
N GLU A 80 14.65 32.31 -17.73
CA GLU A 80 13.41 31.71 -18.19
C GLU A 80 12.58 31.24 -16.99
N LYS A 81 11.30 31.61 -17.00
CA LYS A 81 10.31 31.13 -16.03
C LYS A 81 9.88 29.72 -16.42
N ASP A 82 9.52 28.91 -15.42
CA ASP A 82 9.04 27.55 -15.64
C ASP A 82 10.08 26.64 -16.34
N THR A 83 11.37 26.98 -16.19
CA THR A 83 12.49 26.19 -16.69
C THR A 83 13.28 25.59 -15.53
N VAL A 84 13.49 24.27 -15.55
CA VAL A 84 14.29 23.52 -14.57
C VAL A 84 15.54 22.93 -15.21
N ILE A 85 16.52 22.52 -14.40
CA ILE A 85 17.72 21.83 -14.91
C ILE A 85 17.31 20.53 -15.60
N ALA A 86 17.86 20.26 -16.78
CA ALA A 86 17.62 19.01 -17.50
C ALA A 86 18.01 17.79 -16.67
N SER A 87 17.14 16.78 -16.63
CA SER A 87 17.23 15.72 -15.63
C SER A 87 18.46 14.83 -15.79
N GLU A 88 18.87 14.62 -17.04
CA GLU A 88 20.04 13.87 -17.47
C GLU A 88 21.36 14.52 -17.06
N MET A 89 21.35 15.79 -16.65
CA MET A 89 22.55 16.50 -16.21
C MET A 89 22.81 16.36 -14.72
N VAL A 90 21.78 16.08 -13.94
CA VAL A 90 21.88 16.11 -12.49
C VAL A 90 22.40 14.77 -11.99
N ARG A 91 23.39 14.83 -11.10
CA ARG A 91 23.95 13.66 -10.42
C ARG A 91 23.82 13.88 -8.92
N ILE A 92 23.37 12.84 -8.22
CA ILE A 92 23.13 12.86 -6.79
C ILE A 92 23.72 11.58 -6.19
N GLN A 93 24.42 11.74 -5.08
CA GLN A 93 24.90 10.65 -4.25
C GLN A 93 24.51 10.90 -2.80
N GLY A 94 24.38 9.81 -2.03
CA GLY A 94 24.11 9.88 -0.61
C GLY A 94 24.91 8.81 0.14
N SER A 95 25.21 9.07 1.42
CA SER A 95 25.94 8.14 2.27
C SER A 95 25.09 6.93 2.72
N SER A 96 23.76 7.04 2.64
CA SER A 96 22.79 6.01 3.01
C SER A 96 21.54 6.12 2.15
N GLY A 97 20.97 4.98 1.77
CA GLY A 97 19.81 4.90 0.89
C GLY A 97 20.13 4.73 -0.59
N ILE A 98 19.10 4.86 -1.41
CA ILE A 98 19.16 4.70 -2.87
C ILE A 98 18.29 5.76 -3.56
N VAL A 99 18.55 6.00 -4.85
CA VAL A 99 17.66 6.81 -5.69
C VAL A 99 16.42 5.99 -6.06
N GLY A 100 15.25 6.42 -5.62
CA GLY A 100 13.96 5.77 -5.83
C GLY A 100 13.29 6.20 -7.14
N GLY A 101 13.76 5.68 -8.27
CA GLY A 101 13.17 5.99 -9.59
C GLY A 101 13.31 7.45 -10.03
N GLY A 102 12.79 7.80 -11.22
CA GLY A 102 12.90 9.15 -11.79
C GLY A 102 12.35 10.26 -10.87
N ASN A 103 12.68 11.52 -11.16
CA ASN A 103 12.31 12.73 -10.39
C ASN A 103 13.13 13.02 -9.12
N PHE A 104 14.37 12.52 -9.04
CA PHE A 104 15.30 12.84 -7.94
C PHE A 104 14.79 12.46 -6.54
N ILE A 105 13.98 11.41 -6.46
CA ILE A 105 13.49 10.89 -5.19
C ILE A 105 14.62 10.07 -4.55
N TRP A 106 15.00 10.42 -3.33
CA TRP A 106 15.91 9.64 -2.51
C TRP A 106 15.14 8.85 -1.47
N VAL A 107 15.50 7.59 -1.29
CA VAL A 107 14.93 6.69 -0.28
C VAL A 107 16.04 6.32 0.70
N PRO A 108 16.12 6.97 1.88
CA PRO A 108 17.09 6.64 2.93
C PRO A 108 17.00 5.17 3.33
N ASP A 109 18.09 4.61 3.87
CA ASP A 109 17.99 3.29 4.49
C ASP A 109 16.95 3.31 5.61
N LYS A 110 16.11 2.26 5.65
CA LYS A 110 15.12 2.07 6.71
C LYS A 110 15.78 1.68 8.04
N ASP A 111 16.97 1.06 7.99
CA ASP A 111 17.71 0.67 9.18
C ASP A 111 18.31 1.90 9.87
N VAL A 112 17.68 2.31 10.98
CA VAL A 112 18.06 3.48 11.78
C VAL A 112 19.50 3.41 12.29
N LEU A 113 20.10 2.23 12.43
CA LEU A 113 21.48 2.07 12.91
C LEU A 113 22.52 2.53 11.88
N LYS A 114 22.17 2.59 10.59
CA LYS A 114 23.08 3.06 9.53
C LYS A 114 23.30 4.56 9.53
N THR A 115 22.37 5.32 10.12
CA THR A 115 22.38 6.78 10.10
C THR A 115 22.41 7.40 11.51
N ALA A 116 22.27 6.59 12.57
CA ALA A 116 22.26 7.08 13.94
C ALA A 116 23.58 7.75 14.39
N ASP A 117 24.72 7.40 13.80
CA ASP A 117 26.02 7.96 14.17
C ASP A 117 26.37 9.27 13.44
N THR A 118 25.92 9.43 12.20
CA THR A 118 26.39 10.49 11.32
C THR A 118 25.26 11.25 10.65
N GLY A 119 24.03 10.73 10.66
CA GLY A 119 22.93 11.23 9.84
C GLY A 119 23.06 10.73 8.41
N MET A 120 22.74 11.59 7.44
CA MET A 120 22.89 11.27 6.03
C MET A 120 23.55 12.43 5.29
N GLY A 121 24.67 12.15 4.61
CA GLY A 121 25.31 13.11 3.72
C GLY A 121 24.70 12.99 2.32
N LEU A 122 24.37 14.12 1.70
CA LEU A 122 24.02 14.23 0.28
C LEU A 122 25.12 14.98 -0.46
N ARG A 123 25.33 14.58 -1.71
CA ARG A 123 26.21 15.24 -2.65
C ARG A 123 25.52 15.41 -3.99
N GLY A 124 25.71 16.55 -4.63
CA GLY A 124 25.08 16.87 -5.91
C GLY A 124 25.99 17.67 -6.82
N TRP A 125 25.92 17.39 -8.12
CA TRP A 125 26.65 18.14 -9.15
C TRP A 125 25.94 18.04 -10.51
N LEU A 126 26.36 18.88 -11.46
CA LEU A 126 25.93 18.81 -12.86
C LEU A 126 27.02 18.17 -13.71
N GLU A 127 26.60 17.30 -14.63
CA GLU A 127 27.45 16.61 -15.59
C GLU A 127 26.85 16.71 -16.98
N SER A 128 27.63 17.14 -17.99
CA SER A 128 27.14 17.26 -19.36
C SER A 128 27.29 15.95 -20.14
N ALA A 129 26.44 15.75 -21.16
CA ALA A 129 26.54 14.61 -22.07
C ALA A 129 27.86 14.59 -22.87
N THR A 130 28.45 15.77 -23.12
CA THR A 130 29.73 15.92 -23.84
C THR A 130 30.95 15.81 -22.93
N GLY A 131 30.75 15.53 -21.64
CA GLY A 131 31.80 15.52 -20.62
C GLY A 131 31.94 16.86 -19.89
N GLY A 132 32.45 16.80 -18.67
CA GLY A 132 32.60 17.95 -17.78
C GLY A 132 31.71 17.85 -16.55
N LYS A 133 32.30 18.13 -15.40
CA LYS A 133 31.67 18.08 -14.07
C LYS A 133 31.70 19.49 -13.48
N SER A 134 30.58 19.95 -12.92
CA SER A 134 30.58 21.18 -12.12
C SER A 134 31.32 20.94 -10.79
N MET A 135 31.45 21.99 -9.98
CA MET A 135 31.74 21.77 -8.56
C MET A 135 30.63 20.96 -7.87
N GLU A 136 30.97 20.36 -6.74
CA GLU A 136 30.08 19.50 -5.96
C GLU A 136 29.53 20.28 -4.76
N GLY A 137 28.22 20.21 -4.57
CA GLY A 137 27.56 20.67 -3.36
C GLY A 137 27.36 19.51 -2.40
N GLU A 138 27.53 19.77 -1.10
CA GLU A 138 27.31 18.78 -0.05
C GLU A 138 26.30 19.31 0.98
N ALA A 139 25.55 18.41 1.59
CA ALA A 139 24.70 18.70 2.73
C ALA A 139 24.68 17.54 3.72
N GLN A 140 24.70 17.85 5.00
CA GLN A 140 24.47 16.87 6.07
C GLN A 140 23.05 17.02 6.59
N LEU A 141 22.32 15.91 6.64
CA LEU A 141 20.94 15.87 7.08
C LEU A 141 20.85 15.12 8.41
N GLU A 142 20.03 15.67 9.30
CA GLU A 142 19.77 15.08 10.61
C GLU A 142 18.57 14.11 10.54
N PRO A 143 18.65 12.94 11.19
CA PRO A 143 17.54 12.01 11.22
C PRO A 143 16.43 12.51 12.16
N VAL A 144 15.19 12.38 11.74
CA VAL A 144 14.00 12.61 12.57
C VAL A 144 13.35 11.25 12.83
N TYR A 145 13.45 10.74 14.06
CA TYR A 145 12.87 9.43 14.40
C TYR A 145 11.39 9.49 14.80
N ASP A 146 10.84 10.70 15.02
CA ASP A 146 9.43 10.91 15.36
C ASP A 146 8.46 10.38 14.29
N CYS A 147 8.90 10.33 13.03
CA CYS A 147 8.11 9.78 11.92
C CYS A 147 7.94 8.24 11.99
N GLN A 148 8.79 7.54 12.76
CA GLN A 148 8.78 6.09 12.89
C GLN A 148 8.25 5.64 14.27
N MET A 149 7.50 6.49 14.99
CA MET A 149 7.05 6.19 16.35
C MET A 149 5.92 5.15 16.43
N GLN A 150 5.52 4.58 15.30
CA GLN A 150 4.47 3.56 15.25
C GLN A 150 4.90 2.38 14.37
N GLN A 151 4.77 1.17 14.90
CA GLN A 151 4.98 -0.07 14.16
C GLN A 151 3.75 -0.96 14.31
N THR A 152 3.24 -1.45 13.16
CA THR A 152 2.14 -2.40 13.11
C THR A 152 2.61 -3.70 12.48
N ILE A 153 2.35 -4.83 13.15
CA ILE A 153 2.72 -6.16 12.67
C ILE A 153 1.46 -7.03 12.67
N ARG A 154 1.17 -7.74 11.58
CA ARG A 154 -0.08 -8.50 11.41
C ARG A 154 0.18 -9.97 11.12
N GLY A 155 -0.71 -10.83 11.62
CA GLY A 155 -0.84 -12.20 11.15
C GLY A 155 -1.35 -12.25 9.70
N ALA A 156 -1.14 -13.39 9.03
CA ALA A 156 -1.63 -13.62 7.68
C ALA A 156 -3.16 -13.68 7.61
N ARG A 157 -3.73 -13.17 6.51
CA ARG A 157 -5.17 -13.26 6.23
C ARG A 157 -5.58 -14.72 5.96
N GLY A 158 -6.75 -15.12 6.44
CA GLY A 158 -7.38 -16.41 6.12
C GLY A 158 -7.82 -16.48 4.66
N ARG A 159 -7.85 -17.68 4.07
CA ARG A 159 -8.49 -17.90 2.76
C ARG A 159 -10.01 -17.85 2.91
N ASP A 160 -10.74 -17.86 1.80
CA ASP A 160 -12.20 -17.74 1.83
C ASP A 160 -12.86 -18.73 2.81
N GLY A 161 -13.63 -18.18 3.75
CA GLY A 161 -14.29 -18.90 4.85
C GLY A 161 -13.36 -19.34 6.00
N GLU A 162 -12.03 -19.27 5.84
CA GLU A 162 -11.05 -19.66 6.84
C GLU A 162 -10.73 -18.53 7.82
N MET A 163 -10.36 -18.93 9.03
CA MET A 163 -9.93 -18.01 10.09
C MET A 163 -8.60 -17.33 9.75
N GLY A 164 -8.42 -16.08 10.21
CA GLY A 164 -7.14 -15.40 10.15
C GLY A 164 -6.06 -16.06 11.00
N ALA A 165 -4.79 -15.97 10.59
CA ALA A 165 -3.67 -16.52 11.36
C ALA A 165 -3.48 -15.77 12.69
N PRO A 166 -2.93 -16.41 13.73
CA PRO A 166 -2.59 -15.70 14.97
C PRO A 166 -1.63 -14.54 14.71
N GLY A 167 -1.70 -13.52 15.57
CA GLY A 167 -0.70 -12.47 15.61
C GLY A 167 0.67 -13.05 15.97
N PRO A 168 1.76 -12.42 15.52
CA PRO A 168 3.10 -12.97 15.73
C PRO A 168 3.51 -12.92 17.20
N GLU A 169 4.37 -13.85 17.59
CA GLU A 169 5.14 -13.74 18.82
C GLU A 169 6.22 -12.68 18.62
N LEU A 170 6.18 -11.62 19.43
CA LEU A 170 7.07 -10.48 19.33
C LEU A 170 7.95 -10.39 20.57
N THR A 171 9.26 -10.34 20.36
CA THR A 171 10.22 -9.95 21.41
C THR A 171 10.73 -8.54 21.12
N ILE A 172 10.66 -7.67 22.13
CA ILE A 172 11.16 -6.30 22.07
C ILE A 172 12.29 -6.18 23.08
N SER A 173 13.51 -6.00 22.61
CA SER A 173 14.64 -5.63 23.46
C SER A 173 14.83 -4.12 23.42
N ILE A 174 14.95 -3.47 24.58
CA ILE A 174 15.13 -2.03 24.67
C ILE A 174 16.31 -1.67 25.56
N THR A 175 17.18 -0.77 25.09
CA THR A 175 18.32 -0.23 25.84
C THR A 175 18.44 1.27 25.59
N THR A 176 19.12 2.00 26.47
CA THR A 176 19.48 3.40 26.22
C THR A 176 20.43 3.48 25.02
N LEU A 177 20.36 4.57 24.26
CA LEU A 177 21.27 4.88 23.18
C LEU A 177 21.53 6.38 23.21
N SER A 178 22.79 6.80 23.18
CA SER A 178 23.13 8.21 22.98
C SER A 178 23.64 8.39 21.57
N THR A 179 22.97 9.21 20.77
CA THR A 179 23.44 9.60 19.44
C THR A 179 23.95 11.05 19.47
N PRO A 180 24.64 11.55 18.43
CA PRO A 180 24.98 12.97 18.32
C PRO A 180 23.75 13.88 18.27
N PHE A 181 22.62 13.38 17.77
CA PHE A 181 21.37 14.13 17.59
C PHE A 181 20.42 14.02 18.80
N PHE A 182 20.47 12.88 19.52
CA PHE A 182 19.56 12.55 20.62
C PHE A 182 20.36 11.92 21.78
N PRO A 183 20.78 12.72 22.77
CA PRO A 183 21.66 12.25 23.85
C PRO A 183 20.96 11.35 24.87
N ASP A 184 19.63 11.32 24.88
CA ASP A 184 18.78 10.51 25.75
C ASP A 184 17.78 9.68 24.91
N ALA A 185 18.28 9.03 23.87
CA ALA A 185 17.48 8.13 23.07
C ALA A 185 17.42 6.72 23.69
N ALA A 186 16.52 5.89 23.17
CA ALA A 186 16.52 4.45 23.40
C ALA A 186 16.49 3.71 22.07
N LEU A 187 17.26 2.62 21.99
CA LEU A 187 17.24 1.69 20.87
C LEU A 187 16.28 0.54 21.19
N LEU A 188 15.34 0.31 20.29
CA LEU A 188 14.44 -0.84 20.32
C LEU A 188 14.86 -1.80 19.21
N ARG A 189 15.00 -3.09 19.55
CA ARG A 189 15.07 -4.19 18.59
C ARG A 189 13.80 -5.01 18.69
N LEU A 190 13.15 -5.19 17.55
CA LEU A 190 11.93 -5.96 17.41
C LEU A 190 12.27 -7.24 16.67
N ASP A 191 12.04 -8.39 17.29
CA ASP A 191 12.24 -9.71 16.71
C ASP A 191 10.90 -10.45 16.63
N TRP A 192 10.55 -10.95 15.45
CA TRP A 192 9.38 -11.81 15.21
C TRP A 192 9.74 -12.85 14.13
N PRO A 193 8.92 -13.90 13.90
CA PRO A 193 9.30 -15.00 13.01
C PRO A 193 9.83 -14.53 11.64
N GLY A 194 11.10 -14.85 11.37
CA GLY A 194 11.79 -14.56 10.11
C GLY A 194 12.21 -13.10 9.89
N ASN A 195 12.03 -12.22 10.87
CA ASN A 195 12.19 -10.78 10.67
C ASN A 195 12.80 -10.08 11.89
N ARG A 196 13.47 -8.95 11.63
CA ARG A 196 14.00 -8.05 12.63
C ARG A 196 13.85 -6.59 12.18
N ALA A 197 13.57 -5.69 13.11
CA ALA A 197 13.60 -4.26 12.87
C ALA A 197 14.24 -3.52 14.05
N TYR A 198 14.78 -2.33 13.76
CA TYR A 198 15.30 -1.40 14.75
C TYR A 198 14.51 -0.10 14.72
N MET A 199 14.29 0.49 15.89
CA MET A 199 13.64 1.79 16.03
C MET A 199 14.38 2.59 17.10
N ILE A 200 14.38 3.91 16.97
CA ILE A 200 14.95 4.81 17.99
C ILE A 200 13.81 5.63 18.59
N SER A 201 13.65 5.56 19.90
CA SER A 201 12.83 6.48 20.69
C SER A 201 13.70 7.70 21.02
N PRO A 202 13.46 8.88 20.41
CA PRO A 202 14.34 10.04 20.60
C PRO A 202 14.25 10.62 22.02
N SER A 203 13.11 10.42 22.71
CA SER A 203 12.85 10.98 24.03
C SER A 203 11.80 10.18 24.80
N ALA A 204 11.72 10.36 26.12
CA ALA A 204 10.81 9.61 26.99
C ALA A 204 9.35 10.12 26.99
N ASP A 205 9.12 11.38 26.59
CA ASP A 205 7.78 11.98 26.47
C ASP A 205 7.02 11.50 25.23
N LYS A 206 7.72 10.90 24.26
CA LYS A 206 7.14 10.33 23.04
C LYS A 206 7.35 8.82 23.05
N PRO A 207 6.37 8.02 23.54
CA PRO A 207 6.47 6.57 23.50
C PRO A 207 6.39 6.03 22.08
N VAL A 208 7.21 5.03 21.77
CA VAL A 208 7.06 4.20 20.56
C VAL A 208 5.85 3.28 20.75
N ARG A 209 4.92 3.32 19.81
CA ARG A 209 3.72 2.49 19.79
C ARG A 209 3.93 1.27 18.91
N ILE A 210 3.85 0.09 19.50
CA ILE A 210 3.95 -1.18 18.78
C ILE A 210 2.64 -1.93 18.95
N THR A 211 1.99 -2.25 17.83
CA THR A 211 0.74 -3.01 17.84
C THR A 211 0.89 -4.26 16.99
N THR A 212 0.66 -5.42 17.61
CA THR A 212 0.50 -6.68 16.88
C THR A 212 -0.98 -6.97 16.68
N TYR A 213 -1.34 -7.51 15.52
CA TYR A 213 -2.70 -7.95 15.22
C TYR A 213 -2.71 -9.41 14.79
N GLY A 214 -3.77 -10.12 15.17
CA GLY A 214 -4.21 -11.29 14.42
C GLY A 214 -4.50 -10.97 12.96
N GLY A 215 -4.45 -11.99 12.12
CA GLY A 215 -4.81 -11.89 10.72
C GLY A 215 -6.31 -11.66 10.52
N GLU A 216 -6.67 -11.03 9.41
CA GLU A 216 -8.08 -10.89 9.02
C GLU A 216 -8.65 -12.26 8.62
N GLY A 217 -9.90 -12.53 8.99
CA GLY A 217 -10.63 -13.72 8.52
C GLY A 217 -10.94 -13.64 7.01
N GLY A 218 -10.99 -14.78 6.33
CA GLY A 218 -11.30 -14.79 4.91
C GLY A 218 -12.77 -14.53 4.61
N ARG A 219 -13.07 -14.07 3.39
CA ARG A 219 -14.44 -13.79 2.96
C ARG A 219 -15.23 -15.08 2.82
N GLY A 220 -16.50 -15.09 3.20
CA GLY A 220 -17.38 -16.24 2.97
C GLY A 220 -17.60 -16.50 1.47
N LEU A 221 -17.72 -17.78 1.10
CA LEU A 221 -17.93 -18.18 -0.29
C LEU A 221 -19.29 -17.71 -0.83
N GLU A 222 -19.36 -17.41 -2.12
CA GLU A 222 -20.64 -17.15 -2.77
C GLU A 222 -21.49 -18.42 -2.86
N GLY A 223 -22.80 -18.27 -2.63
CA GLY A 223 -23.75 -19.36 -2.77
C GLY A 223 -23.90 -19.80 -4.22
N ALA A 224 -24.12 -21.09 -4.45
CA ALA A 224 -24.30 -21.62 -5.80
C ALA A 224 -25.54 -20.99 -6.48
N PRO A 225 -25.50 -20.66 -7.78
CA PRO A 225 -26.68 -20.19 -8.48
C PRO A 225 -27.73 -21.30 -8.58
N GLY A 226 -29.00 -20.90 -8.56
CA GLY A 226 -30.13 -21.81 -8.76
C GLY A 226 -30.21 -22.30 -10.21
N GLU A 227 -30.69 -23.53 -10.38
CA GLU A 227 -30.81 -24.14 -11.71
C GLU A 227 -31.88 -23.46 -12.55
N ARG A 228 -31.66 -23.38 -13.86
CA ARG A 228 -32.70 -22.87 -14.77
C ARG A 228 -33.82 -23.90 -14.91
N GLY A 229 -35.07 -23.43 -14.84
CA GLY A 229 -36.24 -24.22 -15.14
C GLY A 229 -36.28 -24.63 -16.62
N ARG A 230 -36.84 -25.80 -16.89
CA ARG A 230 -37.01 -26.32 -18.25
C ARG A 230 -38.21 -25.67 -18.90
N ASP A 231 -38.06 -25.31 -20.17
CA ASP A 231 -39.18 -24.79 -20.95
C ASP A 231 -40.23 -25.90 -21.14
N GLY A 232 -41.50 -25.50 -21.17
CA GLY A 232 -42.63 -26.34 -21.47
C GLY A 232 -42.64 -26.75 -22.94
N LYS A 233 -43.26 -27.88 -23.23
CA LYS A 233 -43.38 -28.39 -24.60
C LYS A 233 -44.60 -27.79 -25.28
N ASP A 234 -44.42 -27.29 -26.50
CA ASP A 234 -45.52 -26.84 -27.35
C ASP A 234 -46.45 -28.01 -27.70
N ALA A 235 -47.73 -27.71 -27.85
CA ALA A 235 -48.72 -28.69 -28.31
C ALA A 235 -48.49 -29.05 -29.78
N THR A 236 -48.48 -30.35 -30.09
CA THR A 236 -48.34 -30.85 -31.46
C THR A 236 -49.66 -31.14 -32.15
N ASP A 237 -50.73 -31.28 -31.38
CA ASP A 237 -52.05 -31.67 -31.85
C ASP A 237 -53.04 -30.49 -31.83
N GLU A 238 -54.03 -30.51 -32.72
CA GLU A 238 -55.11 -29.53 -32.71
C GLU A 238 -55.90 -29.59 -31.39
N CYS A 239 -56.27 -28.43 -30.87
CA CYS A 239 -56.99 -28.27 -29.61
C CYS A 239 -56.28 -28.79 -28.35
N ALA A 240 -54.98 -29.10 -28.42
CA ALA A 240 -54.20 -29.46 -27.24
C ALA A 240 -53.58 -28.24 -26.55
N ASP A 241 -53.48 -28.29 -25.23
CA ASP A 241 -52.79 -27.27 -24.43
C ASP A 241 -51.27 -27.44 -24.54
N GLY A 242 -50.54 -26.32 -24.53
CA GLY A 242 -49.09 -26.33 -24.33
C GLY A 242 -48.75 -26.71 -22.88
N LEU A 243 -47.62 -27.37 -22.66
CA LEU A 243 -47.19 -27.72 -21.30
C LEU A 243 -46.57 -26.50 -20.61
N ASP A 244 -46.77 -26.40 -19.29
CA ASP A 244 -46.13 -25.38 -18.46
C ASP A 244 -44.60 -25.55 -18.45
N GLY A 245 -43.87 -24.42 -18.37
CA GLY A 245 -42.46 -24.41 -18.05
C GLY A 245 -42.25 -24.69 -16.57
N THR A 246 -41.13 -25.34 -16.19
CA THR A 246 -40.83 -25.58 -14.79
C THR A 246 -40.26 -24.34 -14.13
N ASN A 247 -40.48 -24.18 -12.83
CA ASN A 247 -39.82 -23.14 -12.05
C ASN A 247 -38.29 -23.29 -12.11
N GLY A 248 -37.58 -22.18 -11.94
CA GLY A 248 -36.15 -22.21 -11.66
C GLY A 248 -35.89 -22.61 -10.22
N GLY A 249 -34.73 -23.20 -9.96
CA GLY A 249 -34.26 -23.54 -8.62
C GLY A 249 -33.87 -22.29 -7.85
N ASP A 250 -34.02 -22.32 -6.53
CA ASP A 250 -33.54 -21.27 -5.65
C ASP A 250 -32.00 -21.25 -5.63
N GLY A 251 -31.41 -20.08 -5.43
CA GLY A 251 -29.98 -19.95 -5.20
C GLY A 251 -29.57 -20.54 -3.85
N GLY A 252 -28.38 -21.12 -3.79
CA GLY A 252 -27.78 -21.64 -2.57
C GLY A 252 -27.38 -20.54 -1.59
N PRO A 253 -27.29 -20.85 -0.29
CA PRO A 253 -26.85 -19.89 0.72
C PRO A 253 -25.38 -19.50 0.53
N GLY A 254 -25.06 -18.24 0.86
CA GLY A 254 -23.67 -17.79 0.96
C GLY A 254 -22.96 -18.41 2.16
N GLY A 255 -21.66 -18.64 2.03
CA GLY A 255 -20.79 -19.10 3.10
C GLY A 255 -20.58 -18.04 4.18
N ARG A 256 -20.35 -18.49 5.42
CA ARG A 256 -19.94 -17.61 6.53
C ARG A 256 -18.52 -17.08 6.29
N GLY A 257 -18.28 -15.82 6.65
CA GLY A 257 -16.94 -15.24 6.71
C GLY A 257 -16.12 -15.85 7.84
N GLY A 258 -14.83 -16.08 7.59
CA GLY A 258 -13.92 -16.62 8.58
C GLY A 258 -13.72 -15.66 9.75
N ASP A 259 -13.49 -16.21 10.95
CA ASP A 259 -13.21 -15.38 12.13
C ASP A 259 -11.81 -14.73 12.02
N GLY A 260 -11.61 -13.60 12.68
CA GLY A 260 -10.28 -12.99 12.78
C GLY A 260 -9.35 -13.82 13.65
N GLY A 261 -8.05 -13.80 13.33
CA GLY A 261 -7.03 -14.46 14.13
C GLY A 261 -6.89 -13.88 15.53
N PRO A 262 -6.48 -14.65 16.55
CA PRO A 262 -6.20 -14.10 17.87
C PRO A 262 -4.96 -13.19 17.82
N GLY A 263 -4.84 -12.25 18.76
CA GLY A 263 -3.58 -11.50 18.95
C GLY A 263 -2.43 -12.41 19.40
N GLY A 264 -1.19 -12.01 19.09
CA GLY A 264 0.03 -12.74 19.45
C GLY A 264 0.53 -12.45 20.86
N SER A 265 1.62 -13.10 21.28
CA SER A 265 2.31 -12.78 22.53
C SER A 265 3.33 -11.66 22.33
N ILE A 266 3.52 -10.81 23.35
CA ILE A 266 4.55 -9.77 23.36
C ILE A 266 5.40 -9.94 24.61
N ARG A 267 6.70 -10.10 24.43
CA ARG A 267 7.71 -10.11 25.49
C ARG A 267 8.61 -8.88 25.36
N VAL A 268 8.69 -8.07 26.40
CA VAL A 268 9.54 -6.89 26.46
C VAL A 268 10.70 -7.16 27.42
N ILE A 269 11.93 -6.97 26.96
CA ILE A 269 13.15 -7.13 27.74
C ILE A 269 13.80 -5.75 27.86
N LEU A 270 13.85 -5.22 29.09
CA LEU A 270 14.49 -3.95 29.38
C LEU A 270 15.94 -4.17 29.80
N ASP A 271 16.81 -3.25 29.40
CA ASP A 271 18.18 -3.18 29.89
C ASP A 271 18.20 -2.96 31.40
N ASP A 272 18.71 -3.96 32.12
CA ASP A 272 18.73 -4.00 33.58
C ASP A 272 19.52 -2.82 34.19
N ALA A 273 20.57 -2.37 33.53
CA ALA A 273 21.40 -1.25 33.96
C ALA A 273 20.68 0.12 33.88
N ASN A 274 19.63 0.25 33.06
CA ASN A 274 18.97 1.52 32.79
C ASN A 274 17.44 1.44 32.79
N ALA A 275 16.86 0.43 33.45
CA ALA A 275 15.43 0.14 33.39
C ALA A 275 14.54 1.36 33.71
N ASP A 276 14.92 2.20 34.68
CA ASP A 276 14.16 3.40 35.05
C ASP A 276 14.08 4.44 33.92
N LYS A 277 15.13 4.60 33.11
CA LYS A 277 15.15 5.53 31.97
C LYS A 277 14.32 5.04 30.78
N LEU A 278 14.00 3.75 30.76
CA LEU A 278 13.26 3.10 29.69
C LEU A 278 11.76 3.02 29.98
N LYS A 279 11.35 3.28 31.23
CA LYS A 279 9.94 3.39 31.61
C LYS A 279 9.26 4.49 30.79
N GLY A 280 8.08 4.18 30.27
CA GLY A 280 7.27 5.12 29.49
C GLY A 280 7.71 5.30 28.03
N ARG A 281 8.83 4.72 27.59
CA ARG A 281 9.28 4.81 26.18
C ARG A 281 8.53 3.92 25.21
N LEU A 282 7.71 3.00 25.71
CA LEU A 282 7.08 1.97 24.92
C LEU A 282 5.61 1.79 25.31
N LEU A 283 4.75 1.76 24.29
CA LEU A 283 3.34 1.39 24.39
C LEU A 283 3.10 0.18 23.48
N VAL A 284 2.81 -0.97 24.08
CA VAL A 284 2.64 -2.24 23.37
C VAL A 284 1.24 -2.79 23.54
N GLN A 285 0.65 -3.27 22.45
CA GLN A 285 -0.68 -3.90 22.46
C GLN A 285 -0.72 -5.07 21.47
N SER A 286 -1.45 -6.13 21.85
CA SER A 286 -1.73 -7.28 21.00
C SER A 286 -3.23 -7.43 20.84
N LEU A 287 -3.71 -7.22 19.61
CA LEU A 287 -5.12 -7.18 19.27
C LEU A 287 -5.52 -8.37 18.38
N GLY A 288 -6.77 -8.79 18.47
CA GLY A 288 -7.32 -9.74 17.51
C GLY A 288 -7.47 -9.13 16.11
N GLY A 289 -7.47 -9.98 15.09
CA GLY A 289 -7.78 -9.59 13.73
C GLY A 289 -9.28 -9.35 13.52
N PRO A 290 -9.66 -8.56 12.52
CA PRO A 290 -11.07 -8.43 12.14
C PRO A 290 -11.60 -9.73 11.54
N GLY A 291 -12.90 -9.99 11.73
CA GLY A 291 -13.58 -11.09 11.03
C GLY A 291 -13.81 -10.77 9.56
N GLY A 292 -13.84 -11.82 8.73
CA GLY A 292 -14.06 -11.72 7.30
C GLY A 292 -15.52 -11.41 6.94
N ASP A 293 -15.72 -10.82 5.77
CA ASP A 293 -17.05 -10.51 5.25
C ASP A 293 -17.86 -11.76 4.98
N ARG A 294 -19.19 -11.65 5.09
CA ARG A 294 -20.10 -12.73 4.70
C ARG A 294 -20.08 -13.00 3.19
N GLY A 295 -20.30 -14.26 2.82
CA GLY A 295 -20.53 -14.64 1.44
C GLY A 295 -21.92 -14.21 0.96
N PRO A 296 -22.05 -13.66 -0.26
CA PRO A 296 -23.36 -13.39 -0.83
C PRO A 296 -24.09 -14.70 -1.12
N GLY A 297 -25.43 -14.68 -1.04
CA GLY A 297 -26.23 -15.82 -1.48
C GLY A 297 -26.28 -15.91 -3.00
N GLY A 298 -26.46 -17.13 -3.51
CA GLY A 298 -26.53 -17.39 -4.94
C GLY A 298 -27.76 -16.77 -5.58
N ALA A 299 -27.64 -16.38 -6.85
CA ALA A 299 -28.79 -15.92 -7.62
C ALA A 299 -29.81 -17.05 -7.82
N GLY A 300 -31.10 -16.72 -7.79
CA GLY A 300 -32.15 -17.68 -8.17
C GLY A 300 -32.14 -17.99 -9.67
N GLY A 301 -32.44 -19.24 -10.02
CA GLY A 301 -32.50 -19.71 -11.39
C GLY A 301 -33.73 -19.19 -12.13
N LYS A 302 -33.60 -18.86 -13.41
CA LYS A 302 -34.74 -18.40 -14.23
C LYS A 302 -35.74 -19.53 -14.43
N GLY A 303 -37.04 -19.25 -14.35
CA GLY A 303 -38.09 -20.19 -14.74
C GLY A 303 -38.08 -20.48 -16.24
N GLY A 304 -38.54 -21.67 -16.61
CA GLY A 304 -38.72 -22.08 -18.00
C GLY A 304 -39.91 -21.39 -18.65
N ARG A 305 -39.85 -21.11 -19.94
CA ARG A 305 -40.98 -20.57 -20.70
C ARG A 305 -42.08 -21.62 -20.85
N GLY A 306 -43.35 -21.24 -20.79
CA GLY A 306 -44.46 -22.16 -21.10
C GLY A 306 -44.58 -22.46 -22.60
N GLY A 307 -45.04 -23.65 -22.95
CA GLY A 307 -45.23 -24.09 -24.33
C GLY A 307 -46.43 -23.43 -25.00
N GLU A 308 -46.38 -23.27 -26.31
CA GLU A 308 -47.45 -22.70 -27.11
C GLU A 308 -48.64 -23.66 -27.27
N ALA A 309 -49.83 -23.10 -27.44
CA ALA A 309 -51.08 -23.86 -27.56
C ALA A 309 -51.22 -24.46 -28.97
N GLY A 310 -51.95 -25.56 -29.08
CA GLY A 310 -52.23 -26.21 -30.36
C GLY A 310 -53.16 -25.36 -31.24
N ALA A 311 -53.13 -25.61 -32.55
CA ALA A 311 -54.02 -24.91 -33.48
C ALA A 311 -55.50 -25.18 -33.16
N LEU A 312 -56.37 -24.21 -33.46
CA LEU A 312 -57.82 -24.38 -33.33
C LEU A 312 -58.34 -25.36 -34.38
N LYS A 313 -59.16 -26.33 -33.97
CA LYS A 313 -59.86 -27.23 -34.89
C LYS A 313 -61.05 -26.53 -35.52
N ALA A 314 -61.07 -26.50 -36.86
CA ALA A 314 -62.13 -25.86 -37.60
C ALA A 314 -63.48 -26.56 -37.34
N GLY A 315 -64.49 -25.77 -36.95
CA GLY A 315 -65.85 -26.27 -36.69
C GLY A 315 -66.10 -26.84 -35.30
N ASP A 316 -65.11 -26.78 -34.40
CA ASP A 316 -65.25 -27.20 -33.00
C ASP A 316 -65.22 -25.97 -32.07
N PRO A 317 -66.38 -25.38 -31.70
CA PRO A 317 -66.43 -24.20 -30.84
C PRO A 317 -66.00 -24.46 -29.39
N ASP A 318 -65.88 -25.74 -28.99
CA ASP A 318 -65.43 -26.13 -27.66
C ASP A 318 -63.89 -26.25 -27.58
N CYS A 319 -63.21 -26.20 -28.73
CA CYS A 319 -61.75 -26.14 -28.84
C CYS A 319 -61.18 -24.80 -28.31
N LYS A 320 -60.66 -24.82 -27.08
CA LYS A 320 -60.06 -23.65 -26.41
C LYS A 320 -58.67 -23.96 -25.84
N PRO A 321 -57.69 -24.32 -26.69
CA PRO A 321 -56.34 -24.65 -26.26
C PRO A 321 -55.66 -23.43 -25.62
N ARG A 322 -54.84 -23.67 -24.62
CA ARG A 322 -54.13 -22.66 -23.83
C ARG A 322 -52.63 -22.87 -23.92
N SER A 323 -51.89 -21.78 -23.97
CA SER A 323 -50.44 -21.83 -23.78
C SER A 323 -50.14 -22.23 -22.34
N GLY A 324 -49.08 -23.01 -22.18
CA GLY A 324 -48.48 -23.27 -20.88
C GLY A 324 -48.03 -21.98 -20.22
N LYS A 325 -48.01 -21.98 -18.89
CA LYS A 325 -47.51 -20.89 -18.07
C LYS A 325 -45.99 -20.92 -18.02
N ASN A 326 -45.38 -19.75 -17.94
CA ASN A 326 -43.96 -19.66 -17.60
C ASN A 326 -43.76 -20.11 -16.15
N GLY A 327 -42.69 -20.86 -15.90
CA GLY A 327 -42.21 -21.15 -14.57
C GLY A 327 -41.77 -19.88 -13.85
N ALA A 328 -41.86 -19.90 -12.52
CA ALA A 328 -41.40 -18.82 -11.68
C ALA A 328 -39.86 -18.74 -11.62
N LEU A 329 -39.34 -17.53 -11.40
CA LEU A 329 -37.94 -17.30 -11.02
C LEU A 329 -37.70 -17.91 -9.62
N GLY A 330 -36.60 -18.63 -9.46
CA GLY A 330 -36.12 -19.08 -8.16
C GLY A 330 -35.75 -17.90 -7.26
N LYS A 331 -35.79 -18.09 -5.95
CA LYS A 331 -35.42 -17.07 -4.97
C LYS A 331 -33.91 -16.92 -4.91
N PHE A 332 -33.44 -15.73 -4.55
CA PHE A 332 -32.04 -15.55 -4.13
C PHE A 332 -31.78 -16.35 -2.86
N GLY A 333 -30.62 -16.98 -2.79
CA GLY A 333 -30.13 -17.58 -1.56
C GLY A 333 -29.87 -16.50 -0.50
N PRO A 334 -29.97 -16.85 0.79
CA PRO A 334 -29.59 -15.93 1.86
C PRO A 334 -28.09 -15.67 1.84
N SER A 335 -27.66 -14.48 2.24
CA SER A 335 -26.24 -14.23 2.52
C SER A 335 -25.80 -15.02 3.75
N GLY A 336 -24.50 -15.36 3.82
CA GLY A 336 -23.91 -15.98 5.00
C GLY A 336 -23.80 -15.03 6.18
N GLU A 337 -23.17 -15.50 7.25
CA GLU A 337 -22.86 -14.70 8.43
C GLU A 337 -21.50 -14.00 8.31
N GLN A 338 -21.33 -12.86 8.97
CA GLN A 338 -20.03 -12.21 9.09
C GLN A 338 -19.14 -12.97 10.10
N GLY A 339 -17.84 -13.01 9.84
CA GLY A 339 -16.87 -13.51 10.79
C GLY A 339 -16.79 -12.63 12.05
N ARG A 340 -16.43 -13.23 13.17
CA ARG A 340 -16.22 -12.53 14.45
C ARG A 340 -14.81 -11.96 14.49
N THR A 341 -14.62 -10.83 15.17
CA THR A 341 -13.29 -10.33 15.54
C THR A 341 -12.58 -11.36 16.43
N GLY A 342 -11.30 -11.61 16.16
CA GLY A 342 -10.48 -12.47 17.00
C GLY A 342 -10.28 -11.89 18.40
N PRO A 343 -9.98 -12.72 19.41
CA PRO A 343 -9.68 -12.21 20.74
C PRO A 343 -8.34 -11.47 20.76
N ASN A 344 -8.21 -10.49 21.65
CA ASN A 344 -6.93 -9.85 21.93
C ASN A 344 -5.92 -10.87 22.49
N GLY A 345 -4.63 -10.62 22.25
CA GLY A 345 -3.57 -11.44 22.81
C GLY A 345 -3.45 -11.28 24.33
N PRO A 346 -2.63 -12.12 24.98
CA PRO A 346 -2.32 -11.94 26.40
C PRO A 346 -1.66 -10.58 26.67
N ALA A 347 -1.74 -10.12 27.92
CA ALA A 347 -1.01 -8.93 28.34
C ALA A 347 0.50 -9.11 28.08
N PRO A 348 1.22 -8.05 27.64
CA PRO A 348 2.66 -8.11 27.44
C PRO A 348 3.40 -8.50 28.73
N THR A 349 4.42 -9.35 28.61
CA THR A 349 5.32 -9.67 29.72
C THR A 349 6.53 -8.74 29.69
N PHE A 350 7.03 -8.39 30.88
CA PHE A 350 8.20 -7.52 31.04
C PHE A 350 9.27 -8.25 31.85
N GLU A 351 10.47 -8.29 31.29
CA GLU A 351 11.65 -8.95 31.86
C GLU A 351 12.83 -7.98 31.84
N MET A 352 13.83 -8.26 32.68
CA MET A 352 15.10 -7.53 32.69
C MET A 352 16.17 -8.40 32.04
N GLY A 353 17.09 -7.78 31.30
CA GLY A 353 18.20 -8.50 30.68
C GLY A 353 19.43 -7.61 30.48
N GLU A 354 20.59 -8.24 30.41
CA GLU A 354 21.84 -7.53 30.17
C GLU A 354 21.91 -7.01 28.73
N ARG A 355 22.24 -5.72 28.55
CA ARG A 355 22.43 -5.10 27.23
C ARG A 355 23.31 -5.92 26.28
N LYS A 356 24.42 -6.49 26.79
CA LYS A 356 25.37 -7.29 25.99
C LYS A 356 24.76 -8.57 25.44
N GLN A 357 23.84 -9.20 26.17
CA GLN A 357 23.18 -10.42 25.74
C GLN A 357 22.05 -10.09 24.76
N MET A 358 21.25 -9.07 25.10
CA MET A 358 20.19 -8.61 24.22
C MET A 358 20.76 -8.18 22.87
N PHE A 359 21.76 -7.30 22.83
CA PHE A 359 22.27 -6.67 21.61
C PHE A 359 23.63 -7.24 21.16
N ALA A 360 23.89 -8.53 21.39
CA ALA A 360 25.20 -9.14 21.17
C ALA A 360 25.81 -8.87 19.78
N ASN A 361 24.98 -8.87 18.73
CA ASN A 361 25.41 -8.63 17.35
C ASN A 361 25.51 -7.14 17.00
N GLU A 362 24.95 -6.26 17.84
CA GLU A 362 24.86 -4.83 17.62
C GLU A 362 25.80 -4.02 18.54
N VAL A 363 26.48 -4.65 19.50
CA VAL A 363 27.36 -3.98 20.48
C VAL A 363 28.38 -3.06 19.81
N ALA A 364 29.07 -3.52 18.76
CA ALA A 364 30.08 -2.72 18.08
C ALA A 364 29.48 -1.47 17.39
N ILE A 365 28.28 -1.61 16.81
CA ILE A 365 27.57 -0.50 16.15
C ILE A 365 27.09 0.50 17.20
N ILE A 366 26.50 0.01 18.29
CA ILE A 366 26.05 0.83 19.43
C ILE A 366 27.22 1.66 19.99
N GLN A 367 28.36 1.01 20.25
CA GLN A 367 29.55 1.69 20.78
C GLN A 367 30.08 2.76 19.80
N ARG A 368 30.05 2.48 18.49
CA ARG A 368 30.42 3.46 17.46
C ARG A 368 29.50 4.68 17.47
N ILE A 369 28.19 4.47 17.56
CA ILE A 369 27.20 5.55 17.65
C ILE A 369 27.42 6.40 18.91
N GLU A 370 27.60 5.75 20.06
CA GLU A 370 27.80 6.44 21.34
C GLU A 370 29.12 7.22 21.39
N ALA A 371 30.17 6.71 20.74
CA ALA A 371 31.45 7.42 20.60
C ALA A 371 31.34 8.69 19.74
N GLY A 372 30.36 8.74 18.82
CA GLY A 372 30.09 9.93 17.99
C GLY A 372 29.63 11.15 18.78
N LYS A 373 29.08 10.97 19.98
CA LYS A 373 28.61 12.05 20.88
C LYS A 373 29.73 13.02 21.29
N ALA A 374 30.98 12.57 21.29
CA ALA A 374 32.10 13.32 21.84
C ALA A 374 32.70 14.38 20.87
N LYS A 375 32.08 14.60 19.71
CA LYS A 375 32.52 15.56 18.68
C LYS A 375 31.50 16.67 18.51
#